data_AF-D5SS62-F1
#
_entry.id   AF-D5SS62-F1
#
_cell.length_a   1.000
_cell.length_b   1.000
_cell.length_c   1.000
_cell.angle_alpha   90.00
_cell.angle_beta   90.00
_cell.angle_gamma   90.00
#
_symmetry.space_group_name_H-M   'P 1'
#
loop_
_entity.id
_entity.type
_entity.pdbx_description
1 polymer ?
#
loop_
_entity_poly.entity_id
_entity_poly.type
_entity_poly.pdbx_seq_one_letter_code
_entity_poly.pdbx_strand_id
1 'polypeptide(L)'
;MPQSPFEELEYLADFLPSNGESIVVSRRDGELVCEAVKNLQKSDPLDDPALYGRLVQINERLQRLSVRPIVIGVLGWFWLCVAHHQAMDVGVSGWFLDVGFGLLIGVAISSWIQYRQWKLFRKIHHESLARQLRQSRIDQHTLIGALRHQPELRLLFSQLVQATSH
;
A
#
# COMPACT_ATOMS: atom_id res chain seq x y z
N MET A 1 -22.32 37.42 -5.77
CA MET A 1 -21.48 36.83 -4.71
C MET A 1 -22.12 37.23 -3.40
N PRO A 2 -22.61 36.28 -2.59
CA PRO A 2 -23.17 36.61 -1.27
C PRO A 2 -22.09 37.27 -0.41
N GLN A 3 -22.45 38.33 0.30
CA GLN A 3 -21.51 39.22 0.97
C GLN A 3 -21.44 38.99 2.49
N SER A 4 -22.24 38.08 3.04
CA SER A 4 -22.21 37.75 4.47
C SER A 4 -22.33 36.23 4.74
N PRO A 5 -21.73 35.72 5.83
CA PRO A 5 -21.81 34.31 6.19
C PRO A 5 -23.24 33.84 6.52
N PHE A 6 -24.15 34.76 6.81
CA PHE A 6 -25.57 34.45 7.04
C PHE A 6 -26.33 34.23 5.72
N GLU A 7 -25.94 34.93 4.67
CA GLU A 7 -26.55 34.81 3.33
C GLU A 7 -26.16 33.48 2.66
N GLU A 8 -24.95 32.98 2.94
CA GLU A 8 -24.51 31.64 2.52
C GLU A 8 -25.30 30.52 3.23
N LEU A 9 -25.69 30.73 4.50
CA LEU A 9 -26.46 29.75 5.28
C LEU A 9 -27.94 29.71 4.85
N GLU A 10 -28.52 30.86 4.54
CA GLU A 10 -29.88 30.95 4.02
C GLU A 10 -29.99 30.31 2.63
N TYR A 11 -29.01 30.54 1.76
CA TYR A 11 -28.89 29.82 0.49
C TYR A 11 -28.79 28.31 0.70
N LEU A 12 -27.99 27.83 1.66
CA LEU A 12 -27.87 26.41 1.98
C LEU A 12 -29.18 25.79 2.46
N ALA A 13 -30.00 26.55 3.19
CA ALA A 13 -31.26 26.07 3.73
C ALA A 13 -32.27 25.72 2.63
N ASP A 14 -32.24 26.45 1.51
CA ASP A 14 -33.08 26.18 0.34
C ASP A 14 -32.73 24.87 -0.39
N PHE A 15 -31.53 24.33 -0.18
CA PHE A 15 -31.08 23.06 -0.77
C PHE A 15 -31.07 21.88 0.22
N LEU A 16 -31.59 22.07 1.44
CA LEU A 16 -31.72 20.98 2.41
C LEU A 16 -32.81 19.99 1.96
N PRO A 17 -32.52 18.68 1.91
CA PRO A 17 -33.51 17.67 1.55
C PRO A 17 -34.60 17.56 2.63
N SER A 18 -35.85 17.42 2.19
CA SER A 18 -37.03 17.36 3.06
C SER A 18 -37.12 16.11 3.96
N ASN A 19 -36.30 15.09 3.71
CA ASN A 19 -36.39 13.75 4.32
C ASN A 19 -35.33 13.44 5.38
N GLY A 20 -34.83 14.43 6.12
CA GLY A 20 -33.89 14.20 7.23
C GLY A 20 -32.55 13.56 6.81
N GLU A 21 -32.19 13.66 5.53
CA GLU A 21 -30.93 13.16 5.01
C GLU A 21 -29.80 14.13 5.36
N SER A 22 -28.66 13.59 5.80
CA SER A 22 -27.47 14.40 6.07
C SER A 22 -26.81 14.81 4.75
N ILE A 23 -26.42 16.07 4.66
CA ILE A 23 -25.68 16.64 3.53
C ILE A 23 -24.29 17.08 3.97
N VAL A 24 -23.29 16.88 3.10
CA VAL A 24 -21.97 17.46 3.29
C VAL A 24 -21.86 18.66 2.36
N VAL A 25 -21.49 19.78 2.96
CA VAL A 25 -21.27 21.04 2.26
C VAL A 25 -19.77 21.22 2.17
N SER A 26 -19.25 21.33 0.96
CA SER A 26 -17.83 21.57 0.71
C SER A 26 -17.66 22.67 -0.33
N ARG A 27 -16.54 23.42 -0.24
CA ARG A 27 -16.20 24.46 -1.22
C ARG A 27 -15.22 23.87 -2.24
N ARG A 28 -15.63 23.76 -3.51
CA ARG A 28 -14.79 23.32 -4.64
C ARG A 28 -14.72 24.46 -5.66
N ASP A 29 -13.52 24.84 -6.06
CA ASP A 29 -13.27 25.90 -7.06
C ASP A 29 -13.99 27.24 -6.79
N GLY A 30 -14.17 27.58 -5.51
CA GLY A 30 -14.82 28.82 -5.08
C GLY A 30 -16.35 28.73 -4.95
N GLU A 31 -16.96 27.62 -5.38
CA GLU A 31 -18.41 27.37 -5.32
C GLU A 31 -18.76 26.40 -4.18
N LEU A 32 -19.92 26.63 -3.55
CA LEU A 32 -20.48 25.77 -2.52
C LEU A 32 -21.21 24.59 -3.18
N VAL A 33 -20.71 23.38 -2.95
CA VAL A 33 -21.30 22.14 -3.48
C VAL A 33 -21.92 21.37 -2.33
N CYS A 34 -23.22 21.08 -2.45
CA CYS A 34 -23.98 20.26 -1.50
C CYS A 34 -24.12 18.84 -2.05
N GLU A 35 -23.50 17.87 -1.38
CA GLU A 35 -23.59 16.45 -1.75
C GLU A 35 -24.32 15.67 -0.64
N ALA A 36 -25.31 14.86 -1.00
CA ALA A 36 -25.97 13.97 -0.05
C ALA A 36 -24.95 12.96 0.52
N VAL A 37 -24.94 12.72 1.84
CA VAL A 37 -23.99 11.81 2.51
C VAL A 37 -24.03 10.40 1.90
N LYS A 38 -25.19 9.97 1.40
CA LYS A 38 -25.36 8.68 0.71
C LYS A 38 -24.53 8.58 -0.58
N ASN A 39 -24.26 9.70 -1.27
CA ASN A 39 -23.40 9.74 -2.46
C ASN A 39 -21.90 9.81 -2.11
N LEU A 40 -21.55 10.17 -0.88
CA LEU A 40 -20.19 10.07 -0.33
C LEU A 40 -19.81 8.65 0.09
N GLN A 41 -20.80 7.78 0.25
CA GLN A 41 -20.61 6.34 0.23
C GLN A 41 -20.35 5.90 -1.22
N LYS A 42 -19.26 6.43 -1.78
CA LYS A 42 -18.64 5.95 -3.01
C LYS A 42 -18.43 4.45 -2.75
N SER A 43 -19.15 3.63 -3.50
CA SER A 43 -19.13 2.16 -3.47
C SER A 43 -17.74 1.68 -3.08
N ASP A 44 -17.64 0.74 -2.14
CA ASP A 44 -16.33 0.23 -1.71
C ASP A 44 -15.58 -0.14 -2.99
N PRO A 45 -14.41 0.47 -3.27
CA PRO A 45 -13.69 0.16 -4.50
C PRO A 45 -13.35 -1.33 -4.60
N LEU A 46 -13.42 -2.08 -3.49
CA LEU A 46 -13.25 -3.53 -3.42
C LEU A 46 -14.53 -4.33 -3.73
N ASP A 47 -15.69 -3.69 -3.89
CA ASP A 47 -16.94 -4.36 -4.30
C ASP A 47 -16.87 -4.88 -5.75
N ASP A 48 -15.94 -4.38 -6.57
CA ASP A 48 -15.66 -4.96 -7.89
C ASP A 48 -14.80 -6.24 -7.73
N PRO A 49 -15.37 -7.45 -7.93
CA PRO A 49 -14.65 -8.70 -7.75
C PRO A 49 -13.49 -8.87 -8.74
N ALA A 50 -13.54 -8.23 -9.92
CA ALA A 50 -12.47 -8.28 -10.90
C ALA A 50 -11.27 -7.44 -10.46
N LEU A 51 -11.52 -6.29 -9.83
CA LEU A 51 -10.49 -5.44 -9.25
C LEU A 51 -9.88 -6.09 -8.00
N TYR A 52 -10.72 -6.62 -7.11
CA TYR A 52 -10.28 -7.34 -5.91
C TYR A 52 -9.40 -8.55 -6.25
N GLY A 53 -9.85 -9.42 -7.15
CA GLY A 53 -9.09 -10.62 -7.55
C GLY A 53 -7.71 -10.28 -8.14
N ARG A 54 -7.62 -9.16 -8.87
CA ARG A 54 -6.34 -8.71 -9.43
C ARG A 54 -5.40 -8.13 -8.36
N LEU A 55 -5.94 -7.39 -7.39
CA LEU A 55 -5.16 -6.92 -6.23
C LEU A 55 -4.60 -8.13 -5.45
N VAL A 56 -5.43 -9.13 -5.16
CA VAL A 56 -4.98 -10.37 -4.51
C VAL A 56 -3.87 -11.06 -5.31
N GLN A 57 -4.05 -11.20 -6.63
CA GLN A 57 -3.04 -11.83 -7.49
C GLN A 57 -1.70 -11.06 -7.48
N ILE A 58 -1.72 -9.73 -7.49
CA ILE A 58 -0.51 -8.91 -7.42
C ILE A 58 0.15 -9.07 -6.05
N ASN A 59 -0.63 -9.08 -4.96
CA ASN A 59 -0.11 -9.29 -3.61
C ASN A 59 0.56 -10.65 -3.47
N GLU A 60 -0.05 -11.73 -3.97
CA GLU A 60 0.57 -13.06 -3.97
C GLU A 60 1.88 -13.10 -4.77
N ARG A 61 1.95 -12.39 -5.90
CA ARG A 61 3.18 -12.31 -6.69
C ARG A 61 4.29 -11.60 -5.91
N LEU A 62 3.95 -10.52 -5.21
CA LEU A 62 4.87 -9.81 -4.31
C LEU A 62 5.33 -10.70 -3.14
N GLN A 63 4.42 -11.47 -2.55
CA GLN A 63 4.73 -12.38 -1.46
C GLN A 63 5.67 -13.51 -1.92
N ARG A 64 5.39 -14.13 -3.07
CA ARG A 64 6.24 -15.19 -3.67
C ARG A 64 7.67 -14.74 -3.98
N LEU A 65 7.86 -13.46 -4.28
CA LEU A 65 9.20 -12.90 -4.52
C LEU A 65 10.10 -12.86 -3.29
N SER A 66 9.51 -12.93 -2.09
CA SER A 66 10.22 -12.83 -0.82
C SER A 66 10.81 -14.17 -0.38
N VAL A 67 10.19 -15.29 -0.73
CA VAL A 67 10.55 -16.63 -0.20
C VAL A 67 11.89 -17.12 -0.75
N ARG A 68 12.10 -17.05 -2.07
CA ARG A 68 13.32 -17.54 -2.73
C ARG A 68 14.63 -16.90 -2.23
N PRO A 69 14.76 -15.57 -2.14
CA PRO A 69 16.01 -14.95 -1.66
C PRO A 69 16.29 -15.25 -0.19
N ILE A 70 15.28 -15.46 0.65
CA ILE A 70 15.47 -15.90 2.04
C ILE A 70 16.11 -17.29 2.07
N VAL A 71 15.55 -18.24 1.31
CA VAL A 71 16.08 -19.62 1.25
C VAL A 71 17.52 -19.66 0.76
N ILE A 72 17.81 -18.93 -0.33
CA ILE A 72 19.19 -18.82 -0.87
C ILE A 72 20.13 -18.19 0.15
N GLY A 73 19.66 -17.14 0.84
CA GLY A 73 20.44 -16.44 1.85
C GLY A 73 20.77 -17.31 3.06
N VAL A 74 19.80 -18.06 3.59
CA VAL A 74 20.00 -18.98 4.73
C VAL A 74 20.95 -20.11 4.34
N LEU A 75 20.75 -20.73 3.17
CA LEU A 75 21.63 -21.78 2.68
C LEU A 75 23.06 -21.27 2.44
N GLY A 76 23.21 -20.11 1.80
CA GLY A 76 24.51 -19.48 1.58
C GLY A 76 25.21 -19.16 2.89
N TRP A 77 24.46 -18.63 3.87
CA TRP A 77 24.99 -18.32 5.19
C TRP A 77 25.47 -19.57 5.94
N PHE A 78 24.68 -20.64 5.91
CA PHE A 78 25.06 -21.93 6.51
C PHE A 78 26.38 -22.44 5.93
N TRP A 79 26.51 -22.47 4.60
CA TRP A 79 27.75 -22.93 3.95
C TRP A 79 28.94 -22.03 4.25
N LEU A 80 28.71 -20.72 4.39
CA LEU A 80 29.77 -19.76 4.74
C LEU A 80 30.27 -20.00 6.17
N CYS A 81 29.37 -20.30 7.12
CA CYS A 81 29.75 -20.72 8.48
C CYS A 81 30.58 -22.00 8.45
N VAL A 82 30.13 -23.02 7.70
CA VAL A 82 30.84 -24.30 7.58
C VAL A 82 32.25 -24.10 7.02
N ALA A 83 32.39 -23.32 5.94
CA ALA A 83 33.68 -23.03 5.34
C ALA A 83 34.60 -22.22 6.27
N HIS A 84 34.05 -21.24 7.00
CA HIS A 84 34.79 -20.42 7.95
C HIS A 84 35.36 -21.27 9.10
N HIS A 85 34.54 -22.15 9.69
CA HIS A 85 34.96 -23.06 10.76
C HIS A 85 35.99 -24.08 10.28
N GLN A 86 35.85 -24.59 9.05
CA GLN A 86 36.80 -25.53 8.46
C GLN A 86 38.15 -24.89 8.11
N ALA A 87 38.17 -23.64 7.66
CA ALA A 87 39.38 -22.98 7.16
C ALA A 87 40.22 -22.33 8.27
N MET A 88 39.59 -21.83 9.34
CA MET A 88 40.29 -21.06 10.37
C MET A 88 40.54 -21.83 11.67
N ASP A 89 40.10 -23.09 11.76
CA ASP A 89 40.18 -23.92 12.97
C ASP A 89 39.64 -23.18 14.21
N VAL A 90 38.62 -22.35 13.97
CA VAL A 90 38.02 -21.47 14.98
C VAL A 90 37.19 -22.33 15.90
N GLY A 91 37.76 -22.66 17.07
CA GLY A 91 37.03 -23.31 18.14
C GLY A 91 35.85 -22.45 18.61
N VAL A 92 35.04 -23.01 19.52
CA VAL A 92 33.79 -22.46 20.06
C VAL A 92 33.86 -20.98 20.48
N SER A 93 35.04 -20.41 20.73
CA SER A 93 35.23 -18.98 21.05
C SER A 93 34.77 -17.99 19.97
N GLY A 94 34.76 -18.35 18.68
CA GLY A 94 34.49 -17.41 17.57
C GLY A 94 33.03 -17.31 17.11
N TRP A 95 32.10 -18.00 17.75
CA TRP A 95 30.69 -18.12 17.33
C TRP A 95 29.95 -16.77 17.17
N PHE A 96 30.38 -15.74 17.89
CA PHE A 96 29.75 -14.42 17.83
C PHE A 96 30.01 -13.70 16.50
N LEU A 97 31.12 -14.02 15.80
CA LEU A 97 31.41 -13.48 14.48
C LEU A 97 30.40 -13.99 13.46
N ASP A 98 30.04 -15.27 13.54
CA ASP A 98 29.01 -15.86 12.69
C ASP A 98 27.67 -15.11 12.92
N VAL A 99 27.26 -14.91 14.17
CA VAL A 99 26.03 -14.15 14.45
C VAL A 99 26.07 -12.73 13.88
N GLY A 100 27.20 -12.02 14.01
CA GLY A 100 27.38 -10.68 13.47
C GLY A 100 27.27 -10.62 11.94
N PHE A 101 27.95 -11.52 11.24
CA PHE A 101 27.86 -11.61 9.77
C PHE A 101 26.48 -12.08 9.29
N GLY A 102 25.84 -13.00 10.00
CA GLY A 102 24.48 -13.44 9.72
C GLY A 102 23.46 -12.31 9.80
N LEU A 103 23.61 -11.40 10.77
CA LEU A 103 22.78 -10.20 10.87
C LEU A 103 22.98 -9.25 9.68
N LEU A 104 24.24 -8.98 9.28
CA LEU A 104 24.53 -8.14 8.12
C LEU A 104 23.96 -8.73 6.83
N ILE A 105 24.11 -10.04 6.64
CA ILE A 105 23.54 -10.75 5.49
C ILE A 105 22.01 -10.71 5.52
N GLY A 106 21.40 -10.85 6.71
CA GLY A 106 19.96 -10.69 6.88
C GLY A 106 19.46 -9.30 6.46
N VAL A 107 20.16 -8.24 6.87
CA VAL A 107 19.87 -6.85 6.46
C VAL A 107 20.03 -6.68 4.95
N ALA A 108 21.09 -7.23 4.36
CA ALA A 108 21.35 -7.16 2.93
C ALA A 108 20.24 -7.88 2.13
N ILE A 109 19.84 -9.08 2.54
CA ILE A 109 18.76 -9.85 1.91
C ILE A 109 17.43 -9.10 2.04
N SER A 110 17.12 -8.57 3.22
CA SER A 110 15.91 -7.78 3.46
C SER A 110 15.84 -6.56 2.54
N SER A 111 16.94 -5.80 2.47
CA SER A 111 17.06 -4.63 1.59
C SER A 111 16.92 -5.02 0.11
N TRP A 112 17.52 -6.14 -0.29
CA TRP A 112 17.41 -6.68 -1.65
C TRP A 112 15.98 -7.10 -1.99
N ILE A 113 15.27 -7.74 -1.07
CA ILE A 113 13.85 -8.11 -1.23
C ILE A 113 13.00 -6.86 -1.42
N GLN A 114 13.17 -5.86 -0.54
CA GLN A 114 12.44 -4.59 -0.64
C GLN A 114 12.68 -3.91 -1.99
N TYR A 115 13.94 -3.87 -2.46
CA TYR A 115 14.27 -3.30 -3.76
C TYR A 115 13.60 -4.06 -4.93
N ARG A 116 13.61 -5.41 -4.90
CA ARG A 116 12.95 -6.21 -5.95
C ARG A 116 11.43 -6.04 -5.94
N GLN A 117 10.83 -6.01 -4.75
CA GLN A 117 9.40 -5.76 -4.59
C GLN A 117 9.03 -4.38 -5.14
N TRP A 118 9.77 -3.34 -4.79
CA TRP A 118 9.56 -1.98 -5.30
C TRP A 118 9.70 -1.90 -6.82
N LYS A 119 10.74 -2.50 -7.39
CA LYS A 119 10.96 -2.52 -8.85
C LYS A 119 9.81 -3.21 -9.59
N LEU A 120 9.32 -4.34 -9.07
CA LEU A 120 8.20 -5.07 -9.65
C LEU A 120 6.88 -4.30 -9.48
N PHE A 121 6.65 -3.75 -8.30
CA PHE A 121 5.50 -2.91 -8.00
C PHE A 121 5.44 -1.72 -8.96
N ARG A 122 6.55 -1.00 -9.16
CA ARG A 122 6.62 0.13 -10.09
C ARG A 122 6.31 -0.29 -11.53
N LYS A 123 6.78 -1.47 -11.97
CA LYS A 123 6.45 -2.03 -13.29
C LYS A 123 4.94 -2.30 -13.43
N ILE A 124 4.34 -2.95 -12.44
CA ILE A 124 2.90 -3.30 -12.44
C ILE A 124 2.02 -2.05 -12.33
N HIS A 125 2.38 -1.13 -11.43
CA HIS A 125 1.64 0.11 -11.18
C HIS A 125 1.52 0.96 -12.46
N HIS A 126 2.58 1.00 -13.27
CA HIS A 126 2.60 1.83 -14.47
C HIS A 126 1.75 1.25 -15.61
N GLU A 127 1.71 -0.08 -15.78
CA GLU A 127 1.01 -0.70 -16.92
C GLU A 127 -0.47 -1.02 -16.64
N SER A 128 -0.80 -1.58 -15.48
CA SER A 128 -2.14 -2.15 -15.24
C SER A 128 -2.98 -1.35 -14.26
N LEU A 129 -2.38 -0.89 -13.15
CA LEU A 129 -3.11 -0.27 -12.06
C LEU A 129 -3.59 1.14 -12.44
N ALA A 130 -2.73 1.94 -13.09
CA ALA A 130 -3.08 3.29 -13.55
C ALA A 130 -4.20 3.30 -14.60
N ARG A 131 -4.27 2.28 -15.47
CA ARG A 131 -5.34 2.16 -16.47
C ARG A 131 -6.67 1.81 -15.81
N GLN A 132 -6.67 0.88 -14.85
CA GLN A 132 -7.88 0.47 -14.15
C GLN A 132 -8.39 1.53 -13.18
N LEU A 133 -7.51 2.22 -12.44
CA LEU A 133 -7.89 3.36 -11.61
C LEU A 133 -8.56 4.46 -12.44
N ARG A 134 -8.05 4.74 -13.65
CA ARG A 134 -8.69 5.68 -14.59
C ARG A 134 -10.04 5.16 -15.11
N GLN A 135 -10.15 3.87 -15.42
CA GLN A 135 -11.41 3.28 -15.90
C GLN A 135 -12.49 3.25 -14.81
N SER A 136 -12.12 2.98 -13.56
CA SER A 136 -13.05 2.88 -12.45
C SER A 136 -13.33 4.22 -11.75
N ARG A 137 -12.68 5.33 -12.13
CA ARG A 137 -12.77 6.66 -11.49
C ARG A 137 -12.60 6.63 -9.96
N ILE A 138 -11.86 5.64 -9.47
CA ILE A 138 -11.54 5.49 -8.05
C ILE A 138 -10.31 6.35 -7.78
N ASP A 139 -10.41 7.21 -6.79
CA ASP A 139 -9.28 8.02 -6.36
C ASP A 139 -8.30 7.14 -5.58
N GLN A 140 -7.00 7.34 -5.81
CA GLN A 140 -5.93 6.50 -5.24
C GLN A 140 -5.98 6.52 -3.70
N HIS A 141 -6.37 7.65 -3.12
CA HIS A 141 -6.54 7.80 -1.67
C HIS A 141 -7.74 7.01 -1.12
N THR A 142 -8.84 6.90 -1.88
CA THR A 142 -9.99 6.06 -1.52
C THR A 142 -9.60 4.58 -1.52
N LEU A 143 -8.81 4.14 -2.50
CA LEU A 143 -8.30 2.77 -2.58
C LEU A 143 -7.39 2.43 -1.39
N ILE A 144 -6.50 3.35 -0.99
CA ILE A 144 -5.63 3.19 0.18
C ILE A 144 -6.47 3.04 1.46
N GLY A 145 -7.55 3.83 1.60
CA GLY A 145 -8.49 3.74 2.71
C GLY A 145 -9.17 2.37 2.80
N ALA A 146 -9.67 1.85 1.68
CA ALA A 146 -10.31 0.55 1.61
C ALA A 146 -9.32 -0.61 1.87
N LEU A 147 -8.10 -0.52 1.32
CA LEU A 147 -7.03 -1.50 1.51
C LEU A 147 -6.56 -1.62 2.98
N ARG A 148 -6.68 -0.55 3.78
CA ARG A 148 -6.28 -0.55 5.20
C ARG A 148 -7.02 -1.62 6.00
N HIS A 149 -8.25 -1.93 5.63
CA HIS A 149 -9.11 -2.87 6.36
C HIS A 149 -8.93 -4.33 5.91
N GLN A 150 -8.15 -4.58 4.85
CA GLN A 150 -7.94 -5.92 4.29
C GLN A 150 -6.54 -6.47 4.66
N PRO A 151 -6.43 -7.38 5.64
CA PRO A 151 -5.13 -7.90 6.09
C PRO A 151 -4.40 -8.69 4.98
N GLU A 152 -5.14 -9.27 4.05
CA GLU A 152 -4.60 -10.04 2.92
C GLU A 152 -3.81 -9.17 1.95
N LEU A 153 -4.12 -7.87 1.85
CA LEU A 153 -3.51 -6.93 0.90
C LEU A 153 -2.46 -6.02 1.54
N ARG A 154 -2.00 -6.34 2.76
CA ARG A 154 -1.10 -5.50 3.56
C ARG A 154 0.22 -5.17 2.85
N LEU A 155 0.75 -6.11 2.07
CA LEU A 155 2.02 -5.96 1.34
C LEU A 155 1.86 -5.00 0.14
N LEU A 156 0.70 -5.05 -0.53
CA LEU A 156 0.32 -4.07 -1.55
C LEU A 156 0.08 -2.69 -0.95
N PHE A 157 -0.63 -2.62 0.18
CA PHE A 157 -0.88 -1.38 0.90
C PHE A 157 0.44 -0.69 1.29
N SER A 158 1.39 -1.42 1.87
CA SER A 158 2.67 -0.83 2.27
C SER A 158 3.46 -0.28 1.08
N GLN A 159 3.44 -0.97 -0.07
CA GLN A 159 4.10 -0.52 -1.30
C GLN A 159 3.39 0.70 -1.93
N LEU A 160 2.04 0.75 -1.89
CA LEU A 160 1.26 1.89 -2.34
C LEU A 160 1.52 3.15 -1.50
N VAL A 161 1.52 3.01 -0.17
CA VAL A 161 1.83 4.11 0.76
C VAL A 161 3.25 4.65 0.51
N GLN A 162 4.23 3.76 0.33
CA GLN A 162 5.60 4.15 0.02
C GLN A 162 5.72 4.87 -1.33
N ALA A 163 4.89 4.50 -2.31
CA ALA A 163 4.87 5.16 -3.61
C ALA A 163 4.17 6.53 -3.60
N THR A 164 3.24 6.77 -2.68
CA THR A 164 2.57 8.09 -2.51
C THR A 164 3.35 9.07 -1.65
N SER A 165 4.35 8.60 -0.89
CA SER A 165 5.21 9.45 -0.05
C SER A 165 6.40 10.07 -0.81
N HIS A 166 6.51 9.81 -2.12
CA HIS A 166 7.52 10.34 -3.03
C HIS A 166 6.85 11.14 -4.14
#